data_AF-A0A9P4IMC5-F1
#
_entry.id   AF-A0A9P4IMC5-F1
#
_cell.length_a   1.000
_cell.length_b   1.000
_cell.length_c   1.000
_cell.angle_alpha   90.00
_cell.angle_beta   90.00
_cell.angle_gamma   90.00
#
_symmetry.space_group_name_H-M   'P 1'
#
loop_
_entity.id
_entity.type
_entity.pdbx_description
1 polymer ?
#
loop_
_entity_poly.entity_id
_entity_poly.type
_entity_poly.pdbx_seq_one_letter_code
_entity_poly.pdbx_strand_id
1 'polypeptide(L)'
;MATFASPEDSQPEDIPQSLQSQLNSFPNRSFPLTAGAYLEARQLLLKGRKDAAKDFKDAMSLKVFIDELEAKVRADASETNYVTLLNAEYTLFHMTATTLLPLNPFLSHWVDNIARWEKEAASSESGGKISAIQKARLYMSKKLLMEVYPPRDLKTLSPRQLLAHIPESPHFSPKDWIKTFPKSSPVFDNPDSLALFKFSISGAYPDLEVMLSRDNKGDTDGAIGANDDPPDLKSPERLTLDELFAAFKAEPEHTATAIAHMPIDDIKCLDLVNKLIELTEENQLLYNFGVDATGMVMNYIQHGLRQIEAMAPEQLGALGGNSARAEEQARAVKLLHLFIRNLLQKDFLTVDMINFELLELGMRYVWVKEIREDPLFSDRGNTLWSS
;
A
#
# COMPACT_ATOMS: atom_id res chain seq x y z
N MET A 1 25.70 58.51 17.20
CA MET A 1 24.70 57.79 18.04
C MET A 1 23.36 57.91 17.35
N ALA A 2 22.95 56.87 16.61
CA ALA A 2 21.66 56.82 15.93
C ALA A 2 20.82 55.73 16.62
N THR A 3 19.68 56.14 17.17
CA THR A 3 18.70 55.30 17.85
C THR A 3 17.83 54.59 16.81
N PHE A 4 17.83 53.26 16.84
CA PHE A 4 16.90 52.42 16.07
C PHE A 4 15.53 52.39 16.76
N ALA A 5 14.47 52.61 15.99
CA ALA A 5 13.09 52.45 16.44
C ALA A 5 12.71 50.96 16.45
N SER A 6 12.06 50.51 17.54
CA SER A 6 11.45 49.18 17.64
C SER A 6 10.28 49.02 16.65
N PRO A 7 10.09 47.85 16.04
CA PRO A 7 8.87 47.55 15.31
C PRO A 7 7.73 47.25 16.30
N GLU A 8 6.68 48.05 16.22
CA GLU A 8 5.42 47.90 16.97
C GLU A 8 4.64 46.65 16.52
N ASP A 9 3.88 46.14 17.48
CA ASP A 9 3.00 44.98 17.46
C ASP A 9 2.03 44.94 16.26
N SER A 10 2.27 44.02 15.33
CA SER A 10 1.23 43.53 14.42
C SER A 10 0.43 42.43 15.15
N GLN A 11 -0.72 42.81 15.72
CA GLN A 11 -1.69 41.87 16.27
C GLN A 11 -2.20 40.93 15.16
N PRO A 12 -2.31 39.61 15.42
CA PRO A 12 -2.82 38.66 14.43
C PRO A 12 -4.32 38.91 14.17
N GLU A 13 -4.69 39.00 12.90
CA GLU A 13 -6.08 39.20 12.45
C GLU A 13 -7.05 38.18 13.09
N ASP A 14 -8.19 38.69 13.55
CA ASP A 14 -9.23 37.89 14.21
C ASP A 14 -9.89 36.91 13.23
N ILE A 15 -9.90 35.63 13.60
CA ILE A 15 -10.55 34.56 12.84
C ILE A 15 -12.08 34.68 13.02
N PRO A 16 -12.88 34.57 11.94
CA PRO A 16 -14.35 34.62 12.04
C PRO A 16 -14.93 33.61 13.03
N GLN A 17 -15.83 34.05 13.91
CA GLN A 17 -16.44 33.23 14.99
C GLN A 17 -17.16 31.97 14.50
N SER A 18 -17.58 31.92 13.23
CA SER A 18 -18.22 30.74 12.62
C SER A 18 -17.28 29.52 12.55
N LEU A 19 -15.97 29.73 12.54
CA LEU A 19 -14.95 28.67 12.55
C LEU A 19 -14.61 28.17 13.96
N GLN A 20 -14.90 28.94 15.01
CA GLN A 20 -14.53 28.60 16.40
C GLN A 20 -15.40 27.49 17.00
N SER A 21 -16.67 27.38 16.61
CA SER A 21 -17.62 26.42 17.21
C SER A 21 -17.40 24.98 16.75
N GLN A 22 -16.81 24.76 15.58
CA GLN A 22 -16.57 23.43 15.01
C GLN A 22 -15.33 22.73 15.60
N LEU A 23 -14.44 23.47 16.28
CA LEU A 23 -13.12 22.98 16.68
C LEU A 23 -13.07 22.32 18.09
N ASN A 24 -14.12 22.42 18.90
CA ASN A 24 -14.03 22.17 20.35
C ASN A 24 -14.60 20.82 20.87
N SER A 25 -14.88 19.83 20.03
CA SER A 25 -15.73 18.69 20.45
C SER A 25 -15.11 17.29 20.44
N PHE A 26 -13.94 16.99 21.05
CA PHE A 26 -13.49 15.58 21.21
C PHE A 26 -12.65 15.26 22.48
N PRO A 27 -12.85 14.09 23.14
CA PRO A 27 -12.11 13.70 24.36
C PRO A 27 -10.94 12.71 24.13
N ASN A 28 -9.91 12.78 25.00
CA ASN A 28 -8.62 12.06 24.94
C ASN A 28 -8.51 10.89 25.93
N ARG A 29 -7.98 9.70 25.53
CA ARG A 29 -7.44 8.62 26.42
C ARG A 29 -6.33 7.78 25.75
N SER A 30 -5.45 7.13 26.55
CA SER A 30 -4.25 6.38 26.13
C SER A 30 -4.05 5.03 26.85
N PHE A 31 -3.41 4.04 26.21
CA PHE A 31 -2.94 2.76 26.80
C PHE A 31 -1.64 2.25 26.11
N PRO A 32 -0.76 1.45 26.78
CA PRO A 32 0.49 0.92 26.20
C PRO A 32 0.47 -0.62 25.96
N LEU A 33 1.08 -1.13 24.87
CA LEU A 33 1.17 -2.58 24.56
C LEU A 33 2.40 -2.98 23.70
N THR A 34 2.86 -4.25 23.83
CA THR A 34 4.05 -4.92 23.21
C THR A 34 3.75 -5.71 21.91
N ALA A 35 4.72 -6.43 21.31
CA ALA A 35 4.62 -7.07 19.98
C ALA A 35 3.58 -8.22 19.86
N GLY A 36 3.39 -9.08 20.87
CA GLY A 36 2.26 -10.03 20.90
C GLY A 36 0.92 -9.30 21.06
N ALA A 37 0.96 -8.18 21.76
CA ALA A 37 -0.16 -7.27 21.86
C ALA A 37 -0.40 -6.44 20.59
N TYR A 38 0.40 -6.58 19.53
CA TYR A 38 0.17 -5.93 18.24
C TYR A 38 -0.93 -6.63 17.44
N LEU A 39 -0.90 -7.97 17.43
CA LEU A 39 -1.95 -8.78 16.81
C LEU A 39 -3.21 -8.80 17.69
N GLU A 40 -3.04 -8.83 19.01
CA GLU A 40 -4.14 -8.76 19.98
C GLU A 40 -4.79 -7.36 20.02
N ALA A 41 -4.02 -6.25 19.97
CA ALA A 41 -4.56 -4.90 19.82
C ALA A 41 -5.22 -4.69 18.46
N ARG A 42 -4.71 -5.31 17.39
CA ARG A 42 -5.37 -5.32 16.06
C ARG A 42 -6.73 -6.02 16.13
N GLN A 43 -6.79 -7.20 16.73
CA GLN A 43 -8.04 -7.93 16.92
C GLN A 43 -8.98 -7.21 17.90
N LEU A 44 -8.48 -6.55 18.95
CA LEU A 44 -9.28 -5.76 19.91
C LEU A 44 -9.77 -4.42 19.34
N LEU A 45 -8.96 -3.73 18.52
CA LEU A 45 -9.36 -2.52 17.80
C LEU A 45 -10.48 -2.82 16.80
N LEU A 46 -10.37 -3.94 16.08
CA LEU A 46 -11.36 -4.36 15.09
C LEU A 46 -12.60 -5.02 15.73
N LYS A 47 -12.46 -5.83 16.80
CA LYS A 47 -13.61 -6.41 17.53
C LYS A 47 -14.39 -5.40 18.37
N GLY A 48 -13.77 -4.29 18.79
CA GLY A 48 -14.34 -3.38 19.79
C GLY A 48 -15.02 -2.12 19.27
N ARG A 49 -14.78 -1.74 18.00
CA ARG A 49 -15.32 -0.49 17.43
C ARG A 49 -16.21 -0.79 16.23
N LYS A 50 -17.53 -0.78 16.46
CA LYS A 50 -18.53 -0.70 15.37
C LYS A 50 -18.26 0.49 14.44
N ASP A 51 -17.65 1.54 14.98
CA ASP A 51 -17.34 2.76 14.22
C ASP A 51 -16.02 2.70 13.43
N ALA A 52 -15.19 1.66 13.59
CA ALA A 52 -13.85 1.63 12.96
C ALA A 52 -13.92 1.60 11.42
N ALA A 53 -14.88 0.88 10.85
CA ALA A 53 -15.08 0.87 9.40
C ALA A 53 -15.49 2.26 8.90
N LYS A 54 -16.45 2.89 9.58
CA LYS A 54 -16.90 4.25 9.28
C LYS A 54 -15.75 5.26 9.39
N ASP A 55 -14.98 5.23 10.48
CA ASP A 55 -13.81 6.08 10.69
C ASP A 55 -12.80 5.93 9.55
N PHE A 56 -12.57 4.70 9.08
CA PHE A 56 -11.67 4.45 7.95
C PHE A 56 -12.19 5.03 6.63
N LYS A 57 -13.49 4.89 6.31
CA LYS A 57 -14.06 5.52 5.10
C LYS A 57 -14.08 7.02 5.16
N ASP A 58 -14.38 7.58 6.31
CA ASP A 58 -14.32 9.02 6.50
C ASP A 58 -12.87 9.50 6.29
N ALA A 59 -11.87 8.75 6.80
CA ALA A 59 -10.45 9.05 6.61
C ALA A 59 -10.02 8.90 5.14
N MET A 60 -10.49 7.87 4.43
CA MET A 60 -10.24 7.68 2.99
C MET A 60 -10.87 8.80 2.15
N SER A 61 -12.11 9.19 2.47
CA SER A 61 -12.80 10.29 1.79
C SER A 61 -12.06 11.61 2.02
N LEU A 62 -11.59 11.84 3.25
CA LEU A 62 -10.75 12.98 3.60
C LEU A 62 -9.41 12.95 2.86
N LYS A 63 -8.80 11.77 2.66
CA LYS A 63 -7.57 11.62 1.88
C LYS A 63 -7.77 11.99 0.41
N VAL A 64 -8.86 11.55 -0.22
CA VAL A 64 -9.20 11.97 -1.59
C VAL A 64 -9.36 13.49 -1.66
N PHE A 65 -10.03 14.09 -0.68
CA PHE A 65 -10.15 15.54 -0.59
C PHE A 65 -8.80 16.26 -0.40
N ILE A 66 -7.88 15.70 0.39
CA ILE A 66 -6.50 16.19 0.52
C ILE A 66 -5.79 16.18 -0.83
N ASP A 67 -5.94 15.12 -1.63
CA ASP A 67 -5.31 15.03 -2.95
C ASP A 67 -5.84 16.08 -3.93
N GLU A 68 -7.15 16.33 -3.91
CA GLU A 68 -7.78 17.41 -4.67
C GLU A 68 -7.28 18.80 -4.22
N LEU A 69 -7.15 19.02 -2.91
CA LEU A 69 -6.59 20.25 -2.36
C LEU A 69 -5.13 20.44 -2.73
N GLU A 70 -4.32 19.37 -2.75
CA GLU A 70 -2.93 19.45 -3.21
C GLU A 70 -2.85 19.86 -4.68
N ALA A 71 -3.74 19.36 -5.54
CA ALA A 71 -3.82 19.77 -6.93
C ALA A 71 -4.21 21.25 -7.05
N LYS A 72 -5.19 21.70 -6.26
CA LYS A 72 -5.61 23.11 -6.21
C LYS A 72 -4.50 24.03 -5.71
N VAL A 73 -3.81 23.67 -4.64
CA VAL A 73 -2.67 24.42 -4.09
C VAL A 73 -1.55 24.57 -5.11
N ARG A 74 -1.30 23.54 -5.94
CA ARG A 74 -0.32 23.61 -7.03
C ARG A 74 -0.74 24.56 -8.15
N ALA A 75 -2.04 24.63 -8.44
CA ALA A 75 -2.58 25.55 -9.46
C ALA A 75 -2.70 26.99 -8.94
N ASP A 76 -3.09 27.15 -7.67
CA ASP A 76 -3.30 28.40 -6.96
C ASP A 76 -2.78 28.28 -5.51
N ALA A 77 -1.59 28.84 -5.29
CA ALA A 77 -0.88 28.83 -4.02
C ALA A 77 -1.43 29.86 -3.02
N SER A 78 -2.75 30.02 -2.96
CA SER A 78 -3.39 30.95 -2.02
C SER A 78 -3.31 30.44 -0.57
N GLU A 79 -3.20 31.39 0.37
CA GLU A 79 -3.07 31.09 1.80
C GLU A 79 -4.24 30.26 2.32
N THR A 80 -5.46 30.58 1.88
CA THR A 80 -6.68 29.84 2.20
C THR A 80 -6.56 28.37 1.84
N ASN A 81 -6.10 28.05 0.62
CA ASN A 81 -5.96 26.66 0.18
C ASN A 81 -4.95 25.90 1.05
N TYR A 82 -3.84 26.53 1.43
CA TYR A 82 -2.85 25.94 2.33
C TYR A 82 -3.40 25.69 3.75
N VAL A 83 -4.16 26.64 4.31
CA VAL A 83 -4.79 26.46 5.63
C VAL A 83 -5.82 25.32 5.59
N THR A 84 -6.65 25.26 4.55
CA THR A 84 -7.60 24.15 4.38
C THR A 84 -6.89 22.81 4.27
N LEU A 85 -5.79 22.75 3.50
CA LEU A 85 -4.98 21.53 3.37
C LEU A 85 -4.38 21.09 4.71
N LEU A 86 -3.77 22.01 5.46
CA LEU A 86 -3.20 21.71 6.79
C LEU A 86 -4.27 21.20 7.77
N ASN A 87 -5.44 21.82 7.79
CA ASN A 87 -6.56 21.38 8.63
C ASN A 87 -7.05 19.98 8.24
N ALA A 88 -7.15 19.69 6.94
CA ALA A 88 -7.56 18.37 6.45
C ALA A 88 -6.56 17.28 6.86
N GLU A 89 -5.26 17.52 6.71
CA GLU A 89 -4.23 16.58 7.14
C GLU A 89 -4.19 16.38 8.66
N TYR A 90 -4.34 17.46 9.43
CA TYR A 90 -4.44 17.38 10.88
C TYR A 90 -5.65 16.54 11.31
N THR A 91 -6.78 16.70 10.62
CA THR A 91 -7.97 15.90 10.86
C THR A 91 -7.70 14.43 10.52
N LEU A 92 -7.06 14.13 9.39
CA LEU A 92 -6.67 12.77 9.00
C LEU A 92 -5.75 12.12 10.04
N PHE A 93 -4.79 12.89 10.56
CA PHE A 93 -3.94 12.45 11.67
C PHE A 93 -4.78 12.07 12.89
N HIS A 94 -5.68 12.94 13.36
CA HIS A 94 -6.51 12.65 14.54
C HIS A 94 -7.39 11.41 14.37
N MET A 95 -7.98 11.22 13.19
CA MET A 95 -8.77 10.04 12.88
C MET A 95 -7.96 8.75 12.95
N THR A 96 -6.65 8.83 12.68
CA THR A 96 -5.74 7.67 12.68
C THR A 96 -4.77 7.64 13.86
N ALA A 97 -4.88 8.56 14.82
CA ALA A 97 -3.97 8.71 15.96
C ALA A 97 -4.14 7.63 17.04
N THR A 98 -5.01 6.64 16.84
CA THR A 98 -5.05 5.42 17.64
C THR A 98 -4.40 4.23 16.95
N THR A 99 -4.14 4.35 15.65
CA THR A 99 -3.48 3.32 14.85
C THR A 99 -1.98 3.44 15.04
N LEU A 100 -1.31 2.32 15.32
CA LEU A 100 0.15 2.28 15.39
C LEU A 100 0.72 2.68 14.04
N LEU A 101 1.80 3.46 14.05
CA LEU A 101 2.35 4.07 12.84
C LEU A 101 2.64 3.06 11.70
N PRO A 102 3.21 1.86 11.95
CA PRO A 102 3.43 0.88 10.88
C PRO A 102 2.15 0.26 10.32
N LEU A 103 1.01 0.40 10.99
CA LEU A 103 -0.31 -0.04 10.53
C LEU A 103 -1.13 1.10 9.94
N ASN A 104 -0.61 2.33 9.93
CA ASN A 104 -1.38 3.46 9.48
C ASN A 104 -1.50 3.41 7.94
N PRO A 105 -2.72 3.26 7.39
CA PRO A 105 -2.90 3.13 5.94
C PRO A 105 -2.53 4.40 5.17
N PHE A 106 -2.39 5.54 5.86
CA PHE A 106 -1.99 6.82 5.27
C PHE A 106 -0.51 7.13 5.49
N LEU A 107 0.29 6.17 5.97
CA LEU A 107 1.71 6.38 6.23
C LEU A 107 2.47 6.86 5.00
N SER A 108 2.19 6.26 3.84
CA SER A 108 2.81 6.63 2.56
C SER A 108 2.58 8.09 2.21
N HIS A 109 1.38 8.64 2.49
CA HIS A 109 1.05 10.04 2.25
C HIS A 109 2.03 10.99 2.95
N TRP A 110 2.27 10.81 4.25
CA TRP A 110 3.15 11.72 4.99
C TRP A 110 4.62 11.55 4.58
N VAL A 111 5.05 10.33 4.26
CA VAL A 111 6.41 10.06 3.75
C VAL A 111 6.62 10.73 2.40
N ASP A 112 5.68 10.55 1.47
CA ASP A 112 5.75 11.13 0.12
C ASP A 112 5.67 12.65 0.16
N ASN A 113 4.86 13.21 1.06
CA ASN A 113 4.81 14.65 1.29
C ASN A 113 6.20 15.16 1.69
N ILE A 114 6.85 14.60 2.71
CA ILE A 114 8.18 15.02 3.15
C ILE A 114 9.23 14.88 2.04
N ALA A 115 9.24 13.75 1.33
CA ALA A 115 10.18 13.51 0.24
C ALA A 115 10.03 14.54 -0.89
N ARG A 116 8.79 14.86 -1.26
CA ARG A 116 8.47 15.90 -2.25
C ARG A 116 8.96 17.27 -1.80
N TRP A 117 8.73 17.63 -0.54
CA TRP A 117 9.22 18.88 0.05
C TRP A 117 10.74 19.00 0.03
N GLU A 118 11.46 17.94 0.38
CA GLU A 118 12.92 17.93 0.35
C GLU A 118 13.45 18.12 -1.08
N LYS A 119 12.80 17.50 -2.07
CA LYS A 119 13.14 17.67 -3.49
C LYS A 119 12.88 19.10 -3.97
N GLU A 120 11.75 19.70 -3.60
CA GLU A 120 11.42 21.09 -3.93
C GLU A 120 12.38 22.07 -3.26
N ALA A 121 12.74 21.84 -1.99
CA ALA A 121 13.70 22.66 -1.26
C ALA A 121 15.10 22.58 -1.87
N ALA A 122 15.54 21.40 -2.30
CA ALA A 122 16.83 21.21 -2.99
C ALA A 122 16.85 21.85 -4.38
N SER A 123 15.71 21.87 -5.08
CA SER A 123 15.59 22.49 -6.41
C SER A 123 15.48 24.02 -6.34
N SER A 124 15.10 24.57 -5.19
CA SER A 124 14.85 26.01 -4.99
C SER A 124 16.11 26.78 -4.59
N GLU A 125 17.27 26.50 -5.20
CA GLU A 125 18.51 27.29 -5.04
C GLU A 125 18.30 28.79 -5.34
N SER A 126 17.19 29.15 -5.99
CA SER A 126 16.76 30.53 -6.28
C SER A 126 16.06 31.26 -5.11
N GLY A 127 16.02 30.69 -3.90
CA GLY A 127 15.55 31.42 -2.71
C GLY A 127 14.04 31.61 -2.63
N GLY A 128 13.26 30.68 -3.21
CA GLY A 128 11.80 30.65 -3.05
C GLY A 128 11.43 30.65 -1.56
N LYS A 129 10.72 31.70 -1.10
CA LYS A 129 10.27 31.80 0.29
C LYS A 129 9.21 30.72 0.55
N ILE A 130 9.60 29.66 1.24
CA ILE A 130 8.66 28.66 1.77
C ILE A 130 7.70 29.37 2.73
N SER A 131 6.39 29.21 2.50
CA SER A 131 5.36 29.82 3.33
C SER A 131 5.38 29.23 4.75
N ALA A 132 4.95 30.01 5.75
CA ALA A 132 4.85 29.51 7.12
C ALA A 132 3.97 28.27 7.21
N ILE A 133 2.89 28.20 6.41
CA ILE A 133 1.98 27.05 6.41
C ILE A 133 2.64 25.78 5.89
N GLN A 134 3.46 25.88 4.84
CA GLN A 134 4.23 24.76 4.33
C GLN A 134 5.22 24.23 5.37
N LYS A 135 5.89 25.14 6.10
CA LYS A 135 6.79 24.75 7.21
C LYS A 135 6.03 24.05 8.34
N ALA A 136 4.85 24.52 8.71
CA ALA A 136 4.00 23.87 9.72
C ALA A 136 3.56 22.46 9.26
N ARG A 137 3.18 22.31 8.00
CA ARG A 137 2.80 21.03 7.38
C ARG A 137 3.95 20.02 7.42
N LEU A 138 5.16 20.47 7.06
CA LEU A 138 6.37 19.66 7.10
C LEU A 138 6.74 19.27 8.53
N TYR A 139 6.66 20.22 9.47
CA TYR A 139 6.90 19.97 10.88
C TYR A 139 5.95 18.90 11.42
N MET A 140 4.65 19.02 11.17
CA MET A 140 3.64 18.03 11.59
C MET A 140 3.95 16.65 11.03
N SER A 141 4.21 16.55 9.72
CA SER A 141 4.51 15.27 9.06
C SER A 141 5.77 14.61 9.63
N LYS A 142 6.85 15.38 9.82
CA LYS A 142 8.09 14.86 10.41
C LYS A 142 7.89 14.41 11.86
N LYS A 143 7.20 15.21 12.67
CA LYS A 143 6.89 14.87 14.05
C LYS A 143 6.09 13.59 14.18
N LEU A 144 5.08 13.43 13.32
CA LEU A 144 4.27 12.21 13.24
C LEU A 144 5.13 10.98 12.96
N LEU A 145 6.11 11.08 12.04
CA LEU A 145 6.96 9.95 11.69
C LEU A 145 8.04 9.64 12.73
N MET A 146 8.57 10.65 13.43
CA MET A 146 9.63 10.45 14.41
C MET A 146 9.19 9.77 15.70
N GLU A 147 7.90 9.84 16.05
CA GLU A 147 7.39 9.28 17.30
C GLU A 147 6.62 7.99 17.03
N VAL A 148 7.02 6.89 17.69
CA VAL A 148 6.37 5.56 17.58
C VAL A 148 4.89 5.63 17.99
N TYR A 149 4.57 6.56 18.88
CA TYR A 149 3.22 6.92 19.27
C TYR A 149 2.92 8.33 18.77
N PRO A 150 1.66 8.63 18.44
CA PRO A 150 1.28 9.95 17.98
C PRO A 150 1.71 10.98 19.02
N PRO A 151 2.46 12.02 18.62
CA PRO A 151 3.05 12.96 19.55
C PRO A 151 1.99 13.58 20.46
N ARG A 152 2.24 13.57 21.78
CA ARG A 152 1.27 14.09 22.76
C ARG A 152 0.99 15.57 22.54
N ASP A 153 1.99 16.32 22.10
CA ASP A 153 1.90 17.72 21.69
C ASP A 153 1.05 17.89 20.42
N LEU A 154 1.20 17.06 19.39
CA LEU A 154 0.34 17.13 18.20
C LEU A 154 -1.13 16.84 18.52
N LYS A 155 -1.44 16.07 19.58
CA LYS A 155 -2.83 15.86 20.01
C LYS A 155 -3.44 17.06 20.72
N THR A 156 -2.62 17.94 21.30
CA THR A 156 -3.10 19.10 22.06
C THR A 156 -3.00 20.41 21.28
N LEU A 157 -2.17 20.47 20.24
CA LEU A 157 -1.96 21.66 19.43
C LEU A 157 -2.92 21.71 18.25
N SER A 158 -3.82 22.69 18.25
CA SER A 158 -4.61 23.03 17.07
C SER A 158 -3.72 23.45 15.87
N PRO A 159 -4.21 23.36 14.62
CA PRO A 159 -3.51 23.86 13.44
C PRO A 159 -3.06 25.33 13.58
N ARG A 160 -3.87 26.17 14.25
CA ARG A 160 -3.51 27.57 14.55
C ARG A 160 -2.29 27.66 15.47
N GLN A 161 -2.23 26.83 16.50
CA GLN A 161 -1.09 26.79 17.42
C GLN A 161 0.17 26.25 16.74
N LEU A 162 0.02 25.26 15.84
CA LEU A 162 1.13 24.76 15.01
C LEU A 162 1.70 25.86 14.11
N LEU A 163 0.86 26.70 13.52
CA LEU A 163 1.30 27.84 12.71
C LEU A 163 1.99 28.92 13.54
N ALA A 164 1.48 29.21 14.73
CA ALA A 164 2.06 30.23 15.62
C ALA A 164 3.39 29.79 16.24
N HIS A 165 3.59 28.48 16.41
CA HIS A 165 4.75 27.89 17.05
C HIS A 165 5.35 26.83 16.12
N ILE A 166 5.97 27.27 15.02
CA ILE A 166 6.77 26.39 14.17
C ILE A 166 8.18 26.39 14.76
N PRO A 167 8.56 25.42 15.61
CA PRO A 167 9.95 25.30 16.03
C PRO A 167 10.84 24.97 14.83
N GLU A 168 12.15 25.07 15.00
CA GLU A 168 13.08 24.52 14.01
C GLU A 168 12.70 23.07 13.73
N SER A 169 12.42 22.79 12.45
CA SER A 169 11.94 21.49 12.01
C SER A 169 12.99 20.44 12.37
N PRO A 170 12.63 19.35 13.07
CA PRO A 170 13.60 18.34 13.43
C PRO A 170 14.21 17.75 12.16
N HIS A 171 15.51 17.45 12.21
CA HIS A 171 16.16 16.76 11.12
C HIS A 171 15.54 15.36 10.99
N PHE A 172 14.91 15.12 9.86
CA PHE A 172 14.28 13.85 9.51
C PHE A 172 14.73 13.52 8.10
N SER A 173 15.29 12.33 7.90
CA SER A 173 15.56 11.80 6.57
C SER A 173 14.63 10.61 6.36
N PRO A 174 13.74 10.65 5.34
CA PRO A 174 12.94 9.49 4.98
C PRO A 174 13.83 8.25 4.80
N LYS A 175 14.95 8.37 4.10
CA LYS A 175 15.87 7.24 3.84
C LYS A 175 16.38 6.56 5.12
N ASP A 176 16.67 7.32 6.16
CA ASP A 176 17.17 6.76 7.42
C ASP A 176 16.03 6.20 8.27
N TRP A 177 14.90 6.89 8.31
CA TRP A 177 13.71 6.42 9.02
C TRP A 177 13.23 5.07 8.47
N ILE A 178 13.24 4.88 7.16
CA ILE A 178 12.87 3.62 6.51
C ILE A 178 13.78 2.45 6.94
N LYS A 179 15.08 2.72 7.19
CA LYS A 179 16.01 1.71 7.70
C LYS A 179 15.72 1.32 9.16
N THR A 180 15.04 2.18 9.93
CA THR A 180 14.70 1.92 11.34
C THR A 180 13.49 1.01 11.51
N PHE A 181 12.71 0.74 10.44
CA PHE A 181 11.69 -0.30 10.50
C PHE A 181 12.36 -1.65 10.67
N PRO A 182 11.92 -2.46 11.67
CA PRO A 182 12.34 -3.84 11.76
C PRO A 182 12.08 -4.50 10.41
N LYS A 183 13.10 -5.11 9.81
CA LYS A 183 12.95 -5.87 8.56
C LYS A 183 11.75 -6.81 8.68
N SER A 184 11.61 -7.46 9.84
CA SER A 184 10.53 -8.33 10.33
C SER A 184 9.12 -7.73 10.41
N SER A 185 8.87 -6.56 9.82
CA SER A 185 7.51 -6.07 9.61
C SER A 185 7.01 -6.68 8.30
N PRO A 186 5.87 -7.40 8.28
CA PRO A 186 5.40 -8.07 7.07
C PRO A 186 5.12 -7.12 5.88
N VAL A 187 5.03 -5.81 6.13
CA VAL A 187 4.93 -4.77 5.09
C VAL A 187 6.28 -4.51 4.39
N PHE A 188 7.41 -4.76 5.07
CA PHE A 188 8.78 -4.38 4.66
C PHE A 188 9.76 -5.57 4.56
N ASP A 189 9.37 -6.78 4.98
CA ASP A 189 10.15 -8.01 4.85
C ASP A 189 10.34 -8.45 3.39
N ASN A 190 9.46 -8.01 2.49
CA ASN A 190 9.62 -8.25 1.07
C ASN A 190 10.50 -7.15 0.43
N PRO A 191 11.68 -7.48 -0.14
CA PRO A 191 12.50 -6.51 -0.87
C PRO A 191 11.75 -5.78 -1.99
N ASP A 192 10.68 -6.37 -2.55
CA ASP A 192 9.79 -5.76 -3.55
C ASP A 192 8.82 -4.74 -2.95
N SER A 193 8.30 -4.96 -1.74
CA SER A 193 7.48 -3.94 -1.03
C SER A 193 8.33 -2.73 -0.66
N LEU A 194 9.60 -2.96 -0.34
CA LEU A 194 10.59 -1.91 -0.12
C LEU A 194 10.98 -1.21 -1.43
N ALA A 195 10.97 -1.91 -2.56
CA ALA A 195 11.14 -1.35 -3.90
C ALA A 195 9.94 -0.49 -4.33
N LEU A 196 8.70 -0.93 -4.04
CA LEU A 196 7.46 -0.18 -4.29
C LEU A 196 7.34 1.06 -3.41
N PHE A 197 7.73 0.94 -2.15
CA PHE A 197 7.80 2.10 -1.25
C PHE A 197 8.92 3.06 -1.66
N LYS A 198 10.07 2.57 -2.13
CA LYS A 198 11.09 3.40 -2.80
C LYS A 198 10.61 3.99 -4.14
N PHE A 199 9.74 3.29 -4.87
CA PHE A 199 9.16 3.71 -6.14
C PHE A 199 8.19 4.88 -5.94
N SER A 200 7.32 4.81 -4.92
CA SER A 200 6.43 5.91 -4.47
C SER A 200 7.22 7.17 -4.10
N ILE A 201 8.38 7.00 -3.45
CA ILE A 201 9.24 8.09 -2.98
C ILE A 201 10.06 8.76 -4.12
N SER A 202 10.40 8.04 -5.20
CA SER A 202 11.44 8.51 -6.15
C SER A 202 10.92 9.35 -7.32
N GLY A 203 9.73 9.09 -7.87
CA GLY A 203 9.09 9.91 -8.91
C GLY A 203 9.94 10.34 -10.13
N ALA A 204 11.13 9.77 -10.38
CA ALA A 204 12.01 10.04 -11.51
C ALA A 204 13.09 8.94 -11.66
N TYR A 205 13.20 8.37 -12.85
CA TYR A 205 14.16 7.33 -13.25
C TYR A 205 15.59 7.88 -13.47
N PRO A 206 16.62 7.03 -13.37
CA PRO A 206 17.69 6.98 -14.37
C PRO A 206 17.72 5.64 -15.13
N ASP A 207 18.13 5.72 -16.40
CA ASP A 207 18.12 4.69 -17.45
C ASP A 207 18.61 3.28 -17.05
N LEU A 208 17.79 2.27 -17.36
CA LEU A 208 18.07 0.84 -17.24
C LEU A 208 18.47 0.18 -18.58
N GLU A 209 18.73 0.96 -19.63
CA GLU A 209 19.12 0.42 -20.96
C GLU A 209 20.51 -0.24 -21.00
N VAL A 210 21.33 -0.16 -19.93
CA VAL A 210 22.72 -0.65 -19.98
C VAL A 210 22.90 -2.09 -19.45
N MET A 211 21.89 -2.73 -18.84
CA MET A 211 22.04 -4.10 -18.31
C MET A 211 21.50 -5.23 -19.20
N LEU A 212 20.76 -4.92 -20.28
CA LEU A 212 20.19 -5.95 -21.18
C LEU A 212 20.94 -6.15 -22.50
N SER A 213 22.09 -5.49 -22.68
CA SER A 213 23.00 -5.77 -23.79
C SER A 213 24.13 -6.70 -23.35
N ARG A 214 23.86 -8.01 -23.31
CA ARG A 214 24.93 -9.00 -23.39
C ARG A 214 24.53 -10.17 -24.29
N ASP A 215 25.11 -10.10 -25.48
CA ASP A 215 25.31 -11.08 -26.53
C ASP A 215 24.87 -12.52 -26.25
N ASN A 216 23.93 -12.98 -27.08
CA ASN A 216 23.67 -14.39 -27.30
C ASN A 216 24.12 -14.74 -28.73
N LYS A 217 25.30 -15.35 -28.88
CA LYS A 217 25.67 -16.05 -30.11
C LYS A 217 26.75 -17.11 -29.83
N GLY A 218 26.38 -18.38 -30.03
CA GLY A 218 27.33 -19.48 -30.06
C GLY A 218 26.66 -20.84 -29.87
N ASP A 219 26.30 -21.45 -30.99
CA ASP A 219 25.94 -22.87 -31.13
C ASP A 219 26.86 -23.82 -30.35
N THR A 220 26.26 -24.85 -29.76
CA THR A 220 26.76 -26.23 -29.93
C THR A 220 25.61 -27.23 -29.85
N ASP A 221 25.42 -27.94 -30.96
CA ASP A 221 24.69 -29.18 -31.09
C ASP A 221 25.20 -30.28 -30.15
N GLY A 222 24.25 -31.11 -29.66
CA GLY A 222 24.41 -32.56 -29.58
C GLY A 222 24.97 -33.15 -28.28
N ALA A 223 24.07 -33.63 -27.41
CA ALA A 223 24.17 -34.94 -26.75
C ALA A 223 22.88 -35.25 -25.96
N ILE A 224 22.19 -36.35 -26.31
CA ILE A 224 21.16 -36.97 -25.48
C ILE A 224 21.91 -37.73 -24.38
N GLY A 225 22.06 -37.08 -23.22
CA GLY A 225 22.52 -37.69 -21.98
C GLY A 225 21.46 -37.48 -20.91
N ALA A 226 21.09 -38.56 -20.22
CA ALA A 226 20.20 -38.52 -19.06
C ALA A 226 20.88 -37.74 -17.93
N ASN A 227 20.69 -36.42 -17.90
CA ASN A 227 20.91 -35.62 -16.72
C ASN A 227 19.56 -35.50 -16.01
N ASP A 228 19.51 -36.00 -14.77
CA ASP A 228 18.41 -35.80 -13.83
C ASP A 228 18.37 -34.33 -13.35
N ASP A 229 18.31 -33.38 -14.29
CA ASP A 229 18.03 -32.00 -13.95
C ASP A 229 16.54 -31.91 -13.52
N PRO A 230 16.24 -31.22 -12.40
CA PRO A 230 14.87 -31.07 -11.95
C PRO A 230 14.01 -30.47 -13.08
N PRO A 231 12.76 -30.94 -13.24
CA PRO A 231 11.91 -30.53 -14.35
C PRO A 231 11.78 -29.01 -14.39
N ASP A 232 12.00 -28.40 -15.56
CA ASP A 232 11.81 -26.97 -15.75
C ASP A 232 10.31 -26.63 -15.59
N LEU A 233 9.95 -26.17 -14.40
CA LEU A 233 8.57 -25.85 -14.04
C LEU A 233 8.00 -24.65 -14.80
N LYS A 234 8.80 -23.97 -15.64
CA LYS A 234 8.39 -22.79 -16.41
C LYS A 234 7.51 -23.11 -17.62
N SER A 235 7.36 -24.37 -18.00
CA SER A 235 6.50 -24.80 -19.11
C SER A 235 5.27 -25.55 -18.60
N PRO A 236 4.21 -24.83 -18.14
CA PRO A 236 3.03 -25.44 -17.54
C PRO A 236 2.27 -26.38 -18.49
N GLU A 237 2.47 -26.24 -19.81
CA GLU A 237 1.80 -27.09 -20.80
C GLU A 237 2.14 -28.58 -20.71
N ARG A 238 3.22 -28.94 -20.02
CA ARG A 238 3.70 -30.33 -19.92
C ARG A 238 3.60 -30.93 -18.53
N LEU A 239 3.31 -30.13 -17.51
CA LEU A 239 3.34 -30.58 -16.12
C LEU A 239 2.19 -31.53 -15.81
N THR A 240 2.51 -32.81 -15.71
CA THR A 240 1.62 -33.82 -15.18
C THR A 240 1.60 -33.77 -13.64
N LEU A 241 0.52 -34.24 -13.02
CA LEU A 241 0.46 -34.37 -11.56
C LEU A 241 1.60 -35.26 -11.03
N ASP A 242 1.96 -36.33 -11.75
CA ASP A 242 3.02 -37.25 -11.36
C ASP A 242 4.41 -36.60 -11.31
N GLU A 243 4.72 -35.76 -12.29
CA GLU A 243 5.95 -34.95 -12.31
C GLU A 243 5.95 -33.95 -11.15
N LEU A 244 4.80 -33.35 -10.85
CA LEU A 244 4.65 -32.43 -9.74
C LEU A 244 4.85 -33.14 -8.39
N PHE A 245 4.31 -34.35 -8.22
CA PHE A 245 4.55 -35.17 -7.03
C PHE A 245 6.03 -35.54 -6.89
N ALA A 246 6.68 -35.90 -8.00
CA ALA A 246 8.12 -36.16 -8.00
C ALA A 246 8.92 -34.91 -7.59
N ALA A 247 8.54 -33.73 -8.09
CA ALA A 247 9.14 -32.46 -7.72
C ALA A 247 8.93 -32.12 -6.23
N PHE A 248 7.72 -32.28 -5.69
CA PHE A 248 7.46 -32.08 -4.26
C PHE A 248 8.25 -33.03 -3.36
N LYS A 249 8.48 -34.27 -3.82
CA LYS A 249 9.29 -35.25 -3.09
C LYS A 249 10.78 -34.89 -3.10
N ALA A 250 11.27 -34.26 -4.17
CA ALA A 250 12.65 -33.83 -4.28
C ALA A 250 12.90 -32.51 -3.53
N GLU A 251 12.11 -31.47 -3.83
CA GLU A 251 12.30 -30.11 -3.35
C GLU A 251 10.95 -29.41 -3.06
N PRO A 252 10.34 -29.65 -1.90
CA PRO A 252 8.97 -29.20 -1.61
C PRO A 252 8.82 -27.67 -1.57
N GLU A 253 9.72 -26.96 -0.89
CA GLU A 253 9.65 -25.49 -0.78
C GLU A 253 9.91 -24.80 -2.13
N HIS A 254 10.84 -25.32 -2.93
CA HIS A 254 11.13 -24.79 -4.26
C HIS A 254 9.95 -25.01 -5.20
N THR A 255 9.37 -26.22 -5.19
CA THR A 255 8.20 -26.56 -5.99
C THR A 255 6.99 -25.70 -5.61
N ALA A 256 6.73 -25.52 -4.31
CA ALA A 256 5.66 -24.64 -3.83
C ALA A 256 5.87 -23.19 -4.29
N THR A 257 7.11 -22.70 -4.22
CA THR A 257 7.46 -21.36 -4.72
C THR A 257 7.25 -21.27 -6.24
N ALA A 258 7.66 -22.27 -7.01
CA ALA A 258 7.46 -22.29 -8.46
C ALA A 258 5.98 -22.29 -8.85
N ILE A 259 5.15 -23.08 -8.15
CA ILE A 259 3.69 -23.09 -8.33
C ILE A 259 3.09 -21.71 -8.02
N ALA A 260 3.53 -21.07 -6.93
CA ALA A 260 3.07 -19.73 -6.56
C ALA A 260 3.42 -18.65 -7.60
N HIS A 261 4.40 -18.90 -8.48
CA HIS A 261 4.81 -17.98 -9.55
C HIS A 261 4.28 -18.38 -10.94
N MET A 262 3.34 -19.33 -11.02
CA MET A 262 2.75 -19.71 -12.30
C MET A 262 1.89 -18.58 -12.91
N PRO A 263 1.75 -18.52 -14.25
CA PRO A 263 0.93 -17.52 -14.94
C PRO A 263 -0.56 -17.61 -14.56
N ILE A 264 -1.19 -16.47 -14.27
CA ILE A 264 -2.62 -16.42 -13.87
C ILE A 264 -3.59 -16.42 -15.05
N ASP A 265 -3.09 -16.07 -16.24
CA ASP A 265 -3.81 -16.02 -17.49
C ASP A 265 -3.95 -17.38 -18.18
N ASP A 266 -3.16 -18.38 -17.77
CA ASP A 266 -3.27 -19.76 -18.24
C ASP A 266 -4.23 -20.57 -17.35
N ILE A 267 -5.35 -20.99 -17.94
CA ILE A 267 -6.36 -21.82 -17.27
C ILE A 267 -5.79 -23.15 -16.77
N LYS A 268 -4.77 -23.71 -17.44
CA LYS A 268 -4.14 -24.98 -17.04
C LYS A 268 -3.42 -24.86 -15.71
N CYS A 269 -2.76 -23.72 -15.46
CA CYS A 269 -2.11 -23.41 -14.19
C CYS A 269 -3.13 -23.34 -13.06
N LEU A 270 -4.24 -22.66 -13.29
CA LEU A 270 -5.34 -22.56 -12.32
C LEU A 270 -5.96 -23.93 -12.01
N ASP A 271 -6.19 -24.76 -13.02
CA ASP A 271 -6.68 -26.13 -12.84
C ASP A 271 -5.69 -26.99 -12.04
N LEU A 272 -4.39 -26.84 -12.28
CA LEU A 272 -3.35 -27.53 -11.53
C LEU A 272 -3.36 -27.11 -10.05
N VAL A 273 -3.40 -25.81 -9.77
CA VAL A 273 -3.48 -25.28 -8.39
C VAL A 273 -4.77 -25.74 -7.70
N ASN A 274 -5.91 -25.72 -8.39
CA ASN A 274 -7.17 -26.23 -7.84
C ASN A 274 -7.08 -27.73 -7.50
N LYS A 275 -6.52 -28.55 -8.39
CA LYS A 275 -6.32 -29.99 -8.13
C LYS A 275 -5.38 -30.23 -6.96
N LEU A 276 -4.32 -29.42 -6.81
CA LEU A 276 -3.42 -29.52 -5.66
C LEU A 276 -4.13 -29.22 -4.34
N ILE A 277 -5.01 -28.22 -4.34
CA ILE A 277 -5.81 -27.85 -3.17
C ILE A 277 -6.76 -28.99 -2.81
N GLU A 278 -7.48 -29.54 -3.80
CA GLU A 278 -8.36 -30.70 -3.61
C GLU A 278 -7.60 -31.90 -3.03
N LEU A 279 -6.43 -32.23 -3.60
CA LEU A 279 -5.58 -33.31 -3.10
C LEU A 279 -5.03 -33.04 -1.70
N THR A 280 -4.86 -31.78 -1.33
CA THR A 280 -4.42 -31.39 0.01
C THR A 280 -5.54 -31.57 1.03
N GLU A 281 -6.78 -31.26 0.67
CA GLU A 281 -7.95 -31.51 1.51
C GLU A 281 -8.21 -33.01 1.71
N GLU A 282 -8.09 -33.81 0.65
CA GLU A 282 -8.35 -35.25 0.70
C GLU A 282 -7.23 -36.05 1.39
N ASN A 283 -5.97 -35.75 1.06
CA ASN A 283 -4.83 -36.61 1.40
C ASN A 283 -3.77 -35.93 2.27
N GLN A 284 -4.02 -34.69 2.70
CA GLN A 284 -3.02 -33.88 3.43
C GLN A 284 -1.69 -33.79 2.68
N LEU A 285 -1.75 -33.78 1.34
CA LEU A 285 -0.56 -33.93 0.50
C LEU A 285 0.53 -32.91 0.83
N LEU A 286 0.21 -31.62 0.74
CA LEU A 286 1.17 -30.55 0.99
C LEU A 286 1.66 -30.56 2.45
N TYR A 287 0.79 -30.92 3.40
CA TYR A 287 1.17 -31.10 4.79
C TYR A 287 2.20 -32.22 4.99
N ASN A 288 2.04 -33.35 4.28
CA ASN A 288 3.00 -34.46 4.32
C ASN A 288 4.38 -34.07 3.77
N PHE A 289 4.44 -33.09 2.87
CA PHE A 289 5.67 -32.51 2.35
C PHE A 289 6.19 -31.30 3.16
N GLY A 290 5.50 -30.94 4.27
CA GLY A 290 5.88 -29.79 5.11
C GLY A 290 5.59 -28.43 4.48
N VAL A 291 4.75 -28.36 3.45
CA VAL A 291 4.39 -27.14 2.74
C VAL A 291 3.12 -26.54 3.33
N ASP A 292 3.16 -25.26 3.67
CA ASP A 292 1.97 -24.49 4.02
C ASP A 292 1.15 -24.17 2.76
N ALA A 293 0.09 -24.96 2.54
CA ALA A 293 -0.82 -24.81 1.42
C ALA A 293 -1.50 -23.43 1.40
N THR A 294 -1.83 -22.89 2.57
CA THR A 294 -2.44 -21.57 2.70
C THR A 294 -1.48 -20.49 2.22
N GLY A 295 -0.25 -20.49 2.76
CA GLY A 295 0.80 -19.56 2.36
C GLY A 295 1.13 -19.64 0.86
N MET A 296 1.19 -20.85 0.30
CA MET A 296 1.40 -21.05 -1.13
C MET A 296 0.29 -20.39 -1.98
N VAL A 297 -0.98 -20.62 -1.64
CA VAL A 297 -2.12 -20.05 -2.37
C VAL A 297 -2.20 -18.53 -2.21
N MET A 298 -1.92 -18.00 -1.02
CA MET A 298 -1.81 -16.55 -0.80
C MET A 298 -0.72 -15.93 -1.70
N ASN A 299 0.45 -16.55 -1.76
CA ASN A 299 1.53 -16.10 -2.64
C ASN A 299 1.12 -16.16 -4.12
N TYR A 300 0.39 -17.19 -4.53
CA TYR A 300 -0.16 -17.29 -5.89
C TYR A 300 -1.13 -16.16 -6.22
N ILE A 301 -2.06 -15.83 -5.32
CA ILE A 301 -2.99 -14.71 -5.48
C ILE A 301 -2.23 -13.38 -5.61
N GLN A 302 -1.28 -13.13 -4.70
CA GLN A 302 -0.48 -11.90 -4.71
C GLN A 302 0.41 -11.78 -5.94
N HIS A 303 0.95 -12.90 -6.43
CA HIS A 303 1.70 -12.93 -7.66
C HIS A 303 0.79 -12.67 -8.88
N GLY A 304 -0.40 -13.27 -8.91
CA GLY A 304 -1.41 -13.01 -9.93
C GLY A 304 -1.83 -11.54 -10.01
N LEU A 305 -2.03 -10.87 -8.86
CA LEU A 305 -2.30 -9.43 -8.81
C LEU A 305 -1.16 -8.61 -9.43
N ARG A 306 0.10 -8.97 -9.15
CA ARG A 306 1.28 -8.31 -9.73
C ARG A 306 1.39 -8.53 -11.24
N GLN A 307 1.09 -9.73 -11.73
CA GLN A 307 1.06 -10.01 -13.18
C GLN A 307 -0.01 -9.14 -13.87
N ILE A 308 -1.21 -9.06 -13.29
CA ILE A 308 -2.30 -8.22 -13.82
C ILE A 308 -1.91 -6.74 -13.83
N GLU A 309 -1.20 -6.28 -12.80
CA GLU A 309 -0.68 -4.90 -12.74
C GLU A 309 0.35 -4.65 -13.85
N ALA A 310 1.27 -5.59 -14.09
CA ALA A 310 2.25 -5.50 -15.18
C ALA A 310 1.62 -5.53 -16.58
N MET A 311 0.41 -6.08 -16.74
CA MET A 311 -0.36 -6.03 -17.99
C MET A 311 -0.96 -4.64 -18.27
N ALA A 312 -1.07 -3.78 -17.26
CA ALA A 312 -1.65 -2.46 -17.41
C ALA A 312 -0.77 -1.58 -18.33
N PRO A 313 -1.33 -0.94 -19.37
CA PRO A 313 -0.57 0.06 -20.12
C PRO A 313 -0.26 1.23 -19.18
N GLU A 314 1.01 1.62 -19.08
CA GLU A 314 1.57 2.68 -18.21
C GLU A 314 0.87 4.05 -18.28
N GLN A 315 -0.12 4.24 -19.16
CA GLN A 315 -0.77 5.52 -19.40
C GLN A 315 -2.27 5.35 -19.66
N LEU A 316 -3.05 5.46 -18.58
CA LEU A 316 -4.50 5.73 -18.56
C LEU A 316 -4.90 7.07 -19.23
N GLY A 317 -4.04 7.66 -20.08
CA GLY A 317 -4.22 8.99 -20.68
C GLY A 317 -4.28 9.05 -22.21
N ALA A 318 -3.95 7.99 -22.96
CA ALA A 318 -3.95 8.03 -24.42
C ALA A 318 -5.13 7.25 -25.00
N LEU A 319 -6.27 7.94 -25.11
CA LEU A 319 -7.52 7.51 -25.71
C LEU A 319 -7.28 6.86 -27.10
N GLY A 320 -7.43 5.53 -27.19
CA GLY A 320 -7.82 4.88 -28.44
C GLY A 320 -6.99 3.68 -28.93
N GLY A 321 -5.87 3.30 -28.29
CA GLY A 321 -4.92 2.35 -28.89
C GLY A 321 -4.90 0.89 -28.38
N ASN A 322 -5.26 0.62 -27.13
CA ASN A 322 -4.88 -0.65 -26.46
C ASN A 322 -6.07 -1.50 -26.00
N SER A 323 -7.09 -1.71 -26.84
CA SER A 323 -8.23 -2.58 -26.47
C SER A 323 -7.81 -4.02 -26.18
N ALA A 324 -6.87 -4.57 -26.97
CA ALA A 324 -6.43 -5.96 -26.81
C ALA A 324 -5.77 -6.24 -25.45
N ARG A 325 -4.89 -5.33 -24.97
CA ARG A 325 -4.25 -5.47 -23.65
C ARG A 325 -5.22 -5.27 -22.50
N ALA A 326 -6.16 -4.32 -22.66
CA ALA A 326 -7.22 -4.13 -21.67
C ALA A 326 -8.15 -5.36 -21.57
N GLU A 327 -8.43 -6.02 -22.70
CA GLU A 327 -9.19 -7.27 -22.75
C GLU A 327 -8.44 -8.44 -22.11
N GLU A 328 -7.13 -8.53 -22.34
CA GLU A 328 -6.25 -9.53 -21.71
C GLU A 328 -6.17 -9.34 -20.20
N GLN A 329 -5.95 -8.10 -19.75
CA GLN A 329 -5.96 -7.75 -18.33
C GLN A 329 -7.32 -8.05 -17.70
N ALA A 330 -8.43 -7.68 -18.36
CA ALA A 330 -9.78 -7.98 -17.89
C ALA A 330 -10.01 -9.50 -17.77
N ARG A 331 -9.47 -10.30 -18.70
CA ARG A 331 -9.55 -11.77 -18.64
C ARG A 331 -8.79 -12.32 -17.44
N ALA A 332 -7.57 -11.86 -17.21
CA ALA A 332 -6.75 -12.28 -16.06
C ALA A 332 -7.41 -11.90 -14.72
N VAL A 333 -8.00 -10.71 -14.60
CA VAL A 333 -8.78 -10.29 -13.42
C VAL A 333 -9.97 -11.24 -13.18
N LYS A 334 -10.72 -11.59 -14.24
CA LYS A 334 -11.86 -12.51 -14.11
C LYS A 334 -11.43 -13.90 -13.66
N LEU A 335 -10.34 -14.43 -14.21
CA LEU A 335 -9.79 -15.72 -13.82
C LEU A 335 -9.34 -15.74 -12.36
N LEU A 336 -8.59 -14.73 -11.92
CA LEU A 336 -8.18 -14.60 -10.52
C LEU A 336 -9.40 -14.47 -9.58
N HIS A 337 -10.40 -13.68 -9.97
CA HIS A 337 -11.63 -13.53 -9.19
C HIS A 337 -12.39 -14.86 -9.06
N LEU A 338 -12.55 -15.60 -10.16
CA LEU A 338 -13.20 -16.92 -10.13
C LEU A 338 -12.43 -17.90 -9.25
N PHE A 339 -11.10 -17.88 -9.32
CA PHE A 339 -10.24 -18.69 -8.47
C PHE A 339 -10.45 -18.34 -6.99
N ILE A 340 -10.39 -17.07 -6.61
CA ILE A 340 -10.64 -16.62 -5.24
C ILE A 340 -12.03 -17.05 -4.75
N ARG A 341 -13.07 -16.91 -5.59
CA ARG A 341 -14.43 -17.36 -5.24
C ARG A 341 -14.48 -18.86 -4.99
N ASN A 342 -13.81 -19.66 -5.82
CA ASN A 342 -13.74 -21.10 -5.63
C ASN A 342 -13.10 -21.46 -4.27
N LEU A 343 -12.01 -20.79 -3.90
CA LEU A 343 -11.35 -20.99 -2.61
C LEU A 343 -12.23 -20.63 -1.42
N LEU A 344 -12.96 -19.51 -1.51
CA LEU A 344 -13.92 -19.10 -0.49
C LEU A 344 -15.11 -20.07 -0.39
N GLN A 345 -15.60 -20.58 -1.51
CA GLN A 345 -16.72 -21.53 -1.54
C GLN A 345 -16.37 -22.89 -0.94
N LYS A 346 -15.10 -23.30 -1.06
CA LYS A 346 -14.56 -24.52 -0.47
C LYS A 346 -14.15 -24.35 1.00
N ASP A 347 -14.32 -23.16 1.58
CA ASP A 347 -13.80 -22.78 2.90
C ASP A 347 -12.28 -22.99 3.05
N PHE A 348 -11.53 -23.09 1.94
CA PHE A 348 -10.08 -23.24 1.95
C PHE A 348 -9.39 -21.96 2.42
N LEU A 349 -9.92 -20.80 2.01
CA LEU A 349 -9.55 -19.50 2.56
C LEU A 349 -10.76 -18.86 3.23
N THR A 350 -10.50 -18.14 4.31
CA THR A 350 -11.51 -17.27 4.90
C THR A 350 -11.40 -15.86 4.34
N VAL A 351 -12.52 -15.16 4.37
CA VAL A 351 -12.64 -13.74 4.01
C VAL A 351 -11.58 -12.86 4.68
N ASP A 352 -11.31 -13.11 5.96
CA ASP A 352 -10.37 -12.32 6.77
C ASP A 352 -8.93 -12.48 6.31
N MET A 353 -8.58 -13.65 5.78
CA MET A 353 -7.21 -13.98 5.33
C MET A 353 -6.85 -13.25 4.03
N ILE A 354 -7.82 -13.06 3.13
CA ILE A 354 -7.64 -12.41 1.82
C ILE A 354 -8.27 -11.01 1.75
N ASN A 355 -8.54 -10.37 2.89
CA ASN A 355 -9.30 -9.12 2.90
C ASN A 355 -8.58 -8.00 2.15
N PHE A 356 -7.25 -7.95 2.21
CA PHE A 356 -6.47 -6.94 1.50
C PHE A 356 -6.50 -7.16 -0.02
N GLU A 357 -6.32 -8.40 -0.45
CA GLU A 357 -6.37 -8.80 -1.85
C GLU A 357 -7.75 -8.52 -2.46
N LEU A 358 -8.83 -8.77 -1.69
CA LEU A 358 -10.19 -8.45 -2.10
C LEU A 358 -10.43 -6.93 -2.19
N LEU A 359 -9.94 -6.15 -1.23
CA LEU A 359 -10.05 -4.69 -1.29
C LEU A 359 -9.27 -4.12 -2.47
N GLU A 360 -8.05 -4.60 -2.69
CA GLU A 360 -7.23 -4.20 -3.82
C GLU A 360 -7.94 -4.51 -5.14
N LEU A 361 -8.47 -5.73 -5.28
CA LEU A 361 -9.14 -6.18 -6.49
C LEU A 361 -10.43 -5.39 -6.74
N GLY A 362 -11.21 -5.12 -5.69
CA GLY A 362 -12.44 -4.31 -5.75
C GLY A 362 -12.20 -2.84 -6.06
N MET A 363 -11.10 -2.24 -5.57
CA MET A 363 -10.79 -0.83 -5.81
C MET A 363 -10.11 -0.59 -7.16
N ARG A 364 -9.09 -1.40 -7.50
CA ARG A 364 -8.27 -1.19 -8.70
C ARG A 364 -8.99 -1.65 -9.97
N TYR A 365 -9.80 -2.70 -9.89
CA TYR A 365 -10.42 -3.32 -11.05
C TYR A 365 -11.96 -3.18 -11.07
N VAL A 366 -12.50 -2.14 -10.43
CA VAL A 366 -13.95 -1.82 -10.41
C VAL A 366 -14.57 -1.60 -11.80
N TRP A 367 -13.76 -1.33 -12.81
CA TRP A 367 -14.21 -1.19 -14.20
C TRP A 367 -14.58 -2.54 -14.82
N VAL A 368 -14.03 -3.66 -14.31
CA VAL A 368 -14.41 -5.02 -14.73
C VAL A 368 -15.79 -5.36 -14.17
N LYS A 369 -16.74 -5.65 -15.07
CA LYS A 369 -18.15 -5.86 -14.74
C LYS A 369 -18.35 -6.90 -13.65
N GLU A 370 -17.65 -8.04 -13.76
CA GLU A 370 -17.73 -9.17 -12.84
C GLU A 370 -17.22 -8.82 -11.44
N ILE A 371 -16.32 -7.86 -11.29
CA ILE A 371 -15.87 -7.39 -9.96
C ILE A 371 -16.91 -6.43 -9.38
N ARG A 372 -17.38 -5.48 -10.19
CA ARG A 372 -18.34 -4.47 -9.74
C ARG A 372 -19.69 -5.04 -9.32
N GLU A 373 -20.14 -6.10 -10.00
CA GLU A 373 -21.46 -6.70 -9.77
C GLU A 373 -21.42 -7.86 -8.77
N ASP A 374 -20.24 -8.30 -8.33
CA ASP A 374 -20.18 -9.42 -7.39
C ASP A 374 -20.62 -8.98 -5.98
N PRO A 375 -21.54 -9.70 -5.32
CA PRO A 375 -21.92 -9.45 -3.93
C PRO A 375 -20.73 -9.44 -2.98
N LEU A 376 -19.67 -10.20 -3.27
CA LEU A 376 -18.45 -10.24 -2.47
C LEU A 376 -17.80 -8.85 -2.29
N PHE A 377 -17.92 -7.98 -3.29
CA PHE A 377 -17.45 -6.59 -3.24
C PHE A 377 -18.60 -5.59 -2.99
N SER A 378 -19.79 -5.90 -3.49
CA SER A 378 -20.97 -5.03 -3.40
C SER A 378 -21.57 -4.98 -2.00
N ASP A 379 -21.78 -6.14 -1.38
CA ASP A 379 -22.29 -6.23 -0.01
C ASP A 379 -21.20 -5.88 0.97
N ARG A 380 -19.93 -6.13 0.71
CA ARG A 380 -18.87 -5.53 1.54
C ARG A 380 -18.77 -4.01 1.41
N GLY A 381 -19.40 -3.41 0.40
CA GLY A 381 -19.71 -1.98 0.30
C GLY A 381 -20.92 -1.54 1.14
N ASN A 382 -21.74 -2.48 1.63
CA ASN A 382 -22.97 -2.23 2.40
C ASN A 382 -23.06 -2.91 3.79
N THR A 383 -22.82 -4.21 3.99
CA THR A 383 -22.89 -4.95 5.28
C THR A 383 -21.68 -4.72 6.19
N LEU A 384 -20.48 -4.51 5.66
CA LEU A 384 -19.34 -3.95 6.42
C LEU A 384 -19.54 -2.46 6.77
N TRP A 385 -20.58 -1.82 6.24
CA TRP A 385 -20.90 -0.40 6.41
C TRP A 385 -22.25 -0.13 7.07
N SER A 386 -23.03 -1.18 7.38
CA SER A 386 -24.37 -1.09 7.99
C SER A 386 -24.53 -1.94 9.27
N SER A 387 -23.48 -2.62 9.71
CA SER A 387 -23.38 -3.31 11.01
C SER A 387 -22.47 -2.54 11.95
#